data_AF-A0ABD3LWL4-F1
#
_entry.id   AF-A0ABD3LWL4-F1
#
_cell.length_a   1.000
_cell.length_b   1.000
_cell.length_c   1.000
_cell.angle_alpha   90.00
_cell.angle_beta   90.00
_cell.angle_gamma   90.00
#
_symmetry.space_group_name_H-M   'P 1'
#
loop_
_entity.id
_entity.type
_entity.pdbx_description
1 polymer ?
#
loop_
_entity_poly.entity_id
_entity_poly.type
_entity_poly.pdbx_seq_one_letter_code
_entity_poly.pdbx_strand_id
1 'polypeptide(L)'
;MTIKIHSPYKEEKSTTSQSFSFMSSSAKLGLMIFLALLGSLNFRANSGVISRRKSLQIAETKKSVTLNVPSSHVAAVHDGDDDQLNESSESSASSYDLLDEEMRRLLQERNKVGAKRGKVAWLMSFPNSGTSFTSLLVRVASSSTAATNYGMETRVGADGMSVPIYDWSVEGPYWMHPPSEEEEDGGDSSSSRPSKKQKGDSTSSRSNELPPPSSSILTKTHCGGRCASCPPDKYLETIPSFLQMCLSGSRKVPSNKERPPDKTTKSSSSSIQYKKHYVTYHPAVVERAIHIIRNPFDNLVSRFHHEQKEYKKKNRTSWTDLYSNDVAGFKKWCVDVDSMAEIEFDNIDWKLYGYNPTSILHDYRGVSCHAEFFRYAQWHILANNVVELLEMPVLYVHYEEYAKDINGLTDRILNFLNLDREEEELPTFHSNKDYSEYFTREERASASEFMRRLVDAKNSHVARELLERYWVEYDFKKLAAETGSIE
;
A
#
# COMPACT_ATOMS: atom_id res chain seq x y z
N MET A 1 20.96 -46.62 35.99
CA MET A 1 21.00 -45.15 36.04
C MET A 1 20.00 -44.67 35.00
N THR A 2 18.78 -44.34 35.44
CA THR A 2 17.61 -44.24 34.57
C THR A 2 16.93 -42.91 34.90
N ILE A 3 16.99 -41.96 33.97
CA ILE A 3 16.44 -40.62 34.15
C ILE A 3 14.98 -40.65 33.70
N LYS A 4 14.06 -40.52 34.67
CA LYS A 4 12.64 -40.23 34.44
C LYS A 4 12.50 -38.73 34.21
N ILE A 5 11.93 -38.34 33.07
CA ILE A 5 11.48 -36.96 32.83
C ILE A 5 9.96 -36.93 33.07
N HIS A 6 9.53 -36.09 34.01
CA HIS A 6 8.13 -35.75 34.26
C HIS A 6 7.64 -34.72 33.25
N SER A 7 6.46 -34.95 32.67
CA SER A 7 5.67 -33.96 31.92
C SER A 7 4.39 -33.67 32.70
N PRO A 8 4.02 -32.40 32.94
CA PRO A 8 2.70 -32.07 33.43
C PRO A 8 1.95 -31.23 32.40
N TYR A 9 0.96 -31.81 31.73
CA TYR A 9 -0.18 -31.03 31.24
C TYR A 9 -1.47 -31.82 31.45
N LYS A 10 -2.37 -31.21 32.22
CA LYS A 10 -3.70 -31.71 32.57
C LYS A 10 -4.66 -31.44 31.41
N GLU A 11 -5.37 -32.48 30.99
CA GLU A 11 -6.61 -32.39 30.23
C GLU A 11 -7.76 -31.95 31.15
N GLU A 12 -8.50 -30.92 30.76
CA GLU A 12 -9.85 -30.67 31.25
C GLU A 12 -10.86 -31.03 30.17
N LYS A 13 -11.70 -32.02 30.49
CA LYS A 13 -12.87 -32.43 29.73
C LYS A 13 -14.03 -31.49 30.08
N SER A 14 -14.71 -30.96 29.08
CA SER A 14 -16.07 -30.45 29.23
C SER A 14 -16.99 -31.12 28.22
N THR A 15 -17.88 -31.94 28.76
CA THR A 15 -19.04 -32.56 28.13
C THR A 15 -20.17 -31.55 28.02
N THR A 16 -20.76 -31.37 26.84
CA THR A 16 -22.21 -31.13 26.75
C THR A 16 -22.75 -31.68 25.43
N SER A 17 -23.60 -32.69 25.58
CA SER A 17 -24.44 -33.26 24.53
C SER A 17 -25.54 -32.28 24.14
N GLN A 18 -25.83 -32.14 22.85
CA GLN A 18 -27.21 -32.00 22.38
C GLN A 18 -27.34 -32.64 21.00
N SER A 19 -28.19 -33.66 20.96
CA SER A 19 -28.66 -34.38 19.79
C SER A 19 -29.74 -33.58 19.06
N PHE A 20 -29.62 -33.44 17.75
CA PHE A 20 -30.79 -33.42 16.86
C PHE A 20 -30.44 -34.18 15.58
N SER A 21 -31.41 -34.97 15.15
CA SER A 21 -31.28 -36.06 14.20
C SER A 21 -31.94 -35.73 12.84
N PHE A 22 -31.44 -36.39 11.80
CA PHE A 22 -32.04 -36.66 10.48
C PHE A 22 -32.30 -35.48 9.52
N MET A 23 -31.56 -35.45 8.40
CA MET A 23 -32.08 -36.01 7.13
C MET A 23 -30.95 -36.30 6.15
N SER A 24 -30.98 -37.54 5.65
CA SER A 24 -30.21 -38.08 4.54
C SER A 24 -30.81 -37.61 3.21
N SER A 25 -29.97 -37.24 2.25
CA SER A 25 -30.22 -37.54 0.83
C SER A 25 -28.94 -37.50 0.01
N SER A 26 -28.54 -38.71 -0.35
CA SER A 26 -27.70 -39.19 -1.43
C SER A 26 -27.45 -38.27 -2.64
N ALA A 27 -26.17 -38.25 -3.03
CA ALA A 27 -25.64 -38.53 -4.36
C ALA A 27 -26.35 -37.94 -5.60
N LYS A 28 -25.60 -37.16 -6.39
CA LYS A 28 -25.47 -37.40 -7.83
C LYS A 28 -24.20 -36.76 -8.41
N LEU A 29 -23.33 -37.66 -8.82
CA LEU A 29 -22.25 -37.52 -9.80
C LEU A 29 -22.84 -37.08 -11.16
N GLY A 30 -22.21 -36.16 -11.87
CA GLY A 30 -22.69 -35.66 -13.16
C GLY A 30 -21.69 -34.77 -13.89
N LEU A 31 -20.70 -35.42 -14.50
CA LEU A 31 -19.84 -34.95 -15.59
C LEU A 31 -20.65 -34.23 -16.69
N MET A 32 -20.15 -33.14 -17.29
CA MET A 32 -20.27 -32.81 -18.73
C MET A 32 -19.44 -31.57 -19.09
N ILE A 33 -18.56 -31.75 -20.07
CA ILE A 33 -17.76 -30.75 -20.80
C ILE A 33 -18.45 -30.52 -22.16
N PHE A 34 -18.22 -29.33 -22.77
CA PHE A 34 -18.26 -28.95 -24.21
C PHE A 34 -19.35 -27.97 -24.73
N LEU A 35 -18.85 -26.76 -25.09
CA LEU A 35 -19.10 -25.85 -26.25
C LEU A 35 -20.50 -25.53 -26.80
N ALA A 36 -20.80 -24.21 -26.91
CA ALA A 36 -21.14 -23.45 -28.14
C ALA A 36 -21.44 -21.98 -27.74
N LEU A 37 -20.64 -20.97 -28.11
CA LEU A 37 -20.59 -20.20 -29.37
C LEU A 37 -21.87 -19.46 -29.81
N LEU A 38 -21.65 -18.15 -30.05
CA LEU A 38 -22.37 -17.20 -30.92
C LEU A 38 -23.64 -16.50 -30.39
N GLY A 39 -23.52 -15.18 -30.25
CA GLY A 39 -24.62 -14.27 -29.97
C GLY A 39 -24.21 -12.81 -30.18
N SER A 40 -23.75 -12.48 -31.38
CA SER A 40 -23.51 -11.11 -31.86
C SER A 40 -24.80 -10.30 -31.82
N LEU A 41 -24.81 -9.16 -31.11
CA LEU A 41 -25.87 -8.16 -31.25
C LEU A 41 -25.26 -6.76 -31.44
N ASN A 42 -25.51 -6.27 -32.65
CA ASN A 42 -25.31 -4.92 -33.15
C ASN A 42 -25.82 -3.85 -32.17
N PHE A 43 -25.02 -2.80 -31.94
CA PHE A 43 -25.56 -1.51 -31.51
C PHE A 43 -25.25 -0.42 -32.53
N ARG A 44 -26.34 0.11 -33.07
CA ARG A 44 -26.44 1.23 -34.01
C ARG A 44 -25.86 2.51 -33.40
N ALA A 45 -25.00 3.17 -34.17
CA ALA A 45 -24.74 4.59 -34.04
C ALA A 45 -26.03 5.39 -34.24
N ASN A 46 -26.30 6.35 -33.37
CA ASN A 46 -27.26 7.40 -33.65
C ASN A 46 -26.67 8.75 -33.28
N SER A 47 -26.66 9.61 -34.29
CA SER A 47 -26.01 10.91 -34.34
C SER A 47 -26.95 12.00 -33.86
N GLY A 48 -26.40 12.98 -33.14
CA GLY A 48 -26.82 14.38 -33.21
C GLY A 48 -27.92 14.82 -32.25
N VAL A 49 -27.58 15.71 -31.32
CA VAL A 49 -28.33 16.96 -31.08
C VAL A 49 -27.34 18.05 -30.68
N ILE A 50 -27.37 19.13 -31.45
CA ILE A 50 -26.68 20.41 -31.25
C ILE A 50 -27.37 21.16 -30.09
N SER A 51 -26.62 21.62 -29.10
CA SER A 51 -27.10 22.64 -28.16
C SER A 51 -26.01 23.67 -27.86
N ARG A 52 -26.25 24.88 -28.34
CA ARG A 52 -25.46 26.09 -28.09
C ARG A 52 -25.69 26.55 -26.64
N ARG A 53 -24.64 26.67 -25.84
CA ARG A 53 -24.62 27.62 -24.71
C ARG A 53 -23.30 28.38 -24.68
N LYS A 54 -23.43 29.70 -24.67
CA LYS A 54 -22.38 30.70 -24.45
C LYS A 54 -21.82 30.53 -23.04
N SER A 55 -20.50 30.44 -22.90
CA SER A 55 -19.79 30.64 -21.64
C SER A 55 -18.90 31.87 -21.73
N LEU A 56 -19.06 32.72 -20.73
CA LEU A 56 -18.24 33.90 -20.43
C LEU A 56 -16.80 33.45 -20.15
N GLN A 57 -15.81 34.10 -20.77
CA GLN A 57 -14.40 33.93 -20.42
C GLN A 57 -14.09 34.77 -19.19
N ILE A 58 -13.61 34.11 -18.12
CA ILE A 58 -12.79 34.74 -17.08
C ILE A 58 -11.38 34.18 -17.28
N ALA A 59 -10.44 35.05 -17.59
CA ALA A 59 -9.04 34.70 -17.77
C ALA A 59 -8.36 34.61 -16.39
N GLU A 60 -8.05 33.39 -15.95
CA GLU A 60 -7.03 33.16 -14.93
C GLU A 60 -5.83 32.48 -15.58
N THR A 61 -4.72 33.21 -15.69
CA THR A 61 -3.41 32.65 -16.04
C THR A 61 -2.83 31.91 -14.83
N LYS A 62 -3.15 30.62 -14.69
CA LYS A 62 -2.36 29.67 -13.89
C LYS A 62 -1.58 28.76 -14.83
N LYS A 63 -0.25 28.90 -14.85
CA LYS A 63 0.66 27.91 -15.45
C LYS A 63 0.64 26.66 -14.59
N SER A 64 -0.30 25.76 -14.86
CA SER A 64 -0.21 24.36 -14.47
C SER A 64 0.83 23.69 -15.37
N VAL A 65 1.95 23.25 -14.80
CA VAL A 65 2.88 22.37 -15.49
C VAL A 65 2.28 20.97 -15.44
N THR A 66 1.59 20.58 -16.51
CA THR A 66 1.06 19.23 -16.67
C THR A 66 2.21 18.31 -17.08
N LEU A 67 2.57 17.35 -16.23
CA LEU A 67 3.49 16.26 -16.57
C LEU A 67 2.79 15.31 -17.55
N ASN A 68 3.18 15.36 -18.82
CA ASN A 68 2.77 14.36 -19.81
C ASN A 68 3.81 13.24 -19.82
N VAL A 69 3.54 12.18 -19.06
CA VAL A 69 4.26 10.90 -19.22
C VAL A 69 3.56 10.13 -20.34
N PRO A 70 4.27 9.65 -21.38
CA PRO A 70 3.68 8.78 -22.38
C PRO A 70 3.23 7.47 -21.73
N SER A 71 1.93 7.18 -21.79
CA SER A 71 1.42 5.83 -21.58
C SER A 71 1.90 4.96 -22.73
N SER A 72 2.88 4.10 -22.50
CA SER A 72 3.43 3.19 -23.52
C SER A 72 2.37 2.18 -23.98
N HIS A 73 1.84 2.44 -25.18
CA HIS A 73 1.35 1.58 -26.26
C HIS A 73 0.43 0.36 -26.00
N VAL A 74 -0.76 0.44 -26.62
CA VAL A 74 -1.40 -0.66 -27.35
C VAL A 74 -1.02 -0.47 -28.82
N ALA A 75 -0.34 -1.44 -29.43
CA ALA A 75 -0.12 -1.49 -30.87
C ALA A 75 -0.85 -2.71 -31.45
N ALA A 76 -1.74 -2.44 -32.41
CA ALA A 76 -2.38 -3.44 -33.25
C ALA A 76 -1.42 -3.83 -34.38
N VAL A 77 -1.29 -5.12 -34.62
CA VAL A 77 -0.50 -5.73 -35.69
C VAL A 77 -1.16 -5.47 -37.04
N HIS A 78 -0.39 -4.96 -38.00
CA HIS A 78 -0.74 -4.96 -39.41
C HIS A 78 0.45 -5.53 -40.20
N ASP A 79 0.19 -6.62 -40.93
CA ASP A 79 1.14 -7.29 -41.82
C ASP A 79 1.38 -6.47 -43.09
N GLY A 80 2.63 -6.46 -43.56
CA GLY A 80 3.02 -5.92 -44.86
C GLY A 80 4.53 -6.05 -45.09
N ASP A 81 4.89 -6.88 -46.08
CA ASP A 81 6.23 -7.27 -46.52
C ASP A 81 7.05 -6.17 -47.23
N ASP A 82 8.36 -6.48 -47.34
CA ASP A 82 9.41 -6.07 -48.28
C ASP A 82 10.31 -4.83 -48.01
N ASP A 83 11.57 -5.19 -47.69
CA ASP A 83 12.86 -4.70 -48.23
C ASP A 83 13.21 -3.20 -48.24
N GLN A 84 14.12 -2.82 -47.33
CA GLN A 84 15.53 -2.48 -47.67
C GLN A 84 16.28 -2.03 -46.41
N LEU A 85 17.29 -2.81 -46.02
CA LEU A 85 18.20 -2.52 -44.91
C LEU A 85 19.18 -1.41 -45.32
N ASN A 86 19.01 -0.24 -44.72
CA ASN A 86 20.04 0.80 -44.67
C ASN A 86 20.43 0.98 -43.19
N GLU A 87 21.53 0.34 -42.78
CA GLU A 87 22.13 0.50 -41.44
C GLU A 87 22.75 1.90 -41.33
N SER A 88 21.92 2.90 -41.00
CA SER A 88 22.40 4.12 -40.35
C SER A 88 22.30 3.91 -38.84
N SER A 89 23.46 3.71 -38.22
CA SER A 89 23.64 3.63 -36.77
C SER A 89 23.37 5.00 -36.11
N GLU A 90 22.12 5.43 -36.09
CA GLU A 90 21.68 6.43 -35.12
C GLU A 90 21.51 5.69 -33.80
N SER A 91 22.39 5.98 -32.84
CA SER A 91 22.25 5.50 -31.47
C SER A 91 20.93 6.02 -30.91
N SER A 92 19.89 5.21 -30.98
CA SER A 92 18.64 5.46 -30.27
C SER A 92 19.01 5.61 -28.81
N ALA A 93 19.00 6.85 -28.30
CA ALA A 93 19.19 7.11 -26.88
C ALA A 93 18.27 6.14 -26.15
N SER A 94 18.87 5.32 -25.31
CA SER A 94 18.17 4.22 -24.66
C SER A 94 17.02 4.82 -23.85
N SER A 95 15.87 4.15 -23.74
CA SER A 95 14.77 4.63 -22.89
C SER A 95 15.23 4.95 -21.45
N TYR A 96 16.35 4.36 -21.03
CA TYR A 96 17.01 4.65 -19.76
C TYR A 96 17.65 6.04 -19.71
N ASP A 97 18.20 6.56 -20.81
CA ASP A 97 18.86 7.88 -20.85
C ASP A 97 17.83 9.01 -20.67
N LEU A 98 16.62 8.84 -21.22
CA LEU A 98 15.52 9.81 -21.06
C LEU A 98 14.96 9.81 -19.64
N LEU A 99 14.81 8.64 -19.02
CA LEU A 99 14.37 8.51 -17.63
C LEU A 99 15.41 9.10 -16.66
N ASP A 100 16.69 8.96 -16.97
CA ASP A 100 17.76 9.57 -16.18
C ASP A 100 17.71 11.11 -16.26
N GLU A 101 17.38 11.68 -17.42
CA GLU A 101 17.29 13.13 -17.57
C GLU A 101 16.08 13.75 -16.84
N GLU A 102 14.91 13.10 -16.87
CA GLU A 102 13.76 13.53 -16.06
C GLU A 102 14.09 13.44 -14.57
N MET A 103 14.77 12.39 -14.15
CA MET A 103 15.15 12.20 -12.76
C MET A 103 16.17 13.24 -12.28
N ARG A 104 17.21 13.51 -13.09
CA ARG A 104 18.15 14.61 -12.85
C ARG A 104 17.43 15.94 -12.76
N ARG A 105 16.44 16.18 -13.61
CA ARG A 105 15.63 17.40 -13.54
C ARG A 105 14.86 17.49 -12.22
N LEU A 106 14.19 16.43 -11.78
CA LEU A 106 13.48 16.41 -10.50
C LEU A 106 14.43 16.64 -9.31
N LEU A 107 15.63 16.05 -9.33
CA LEU A 107 16.67 16.27 -8.32
C LEU A 107 17.18 17.72 -8.33
N GLN A 108 17.45 18.28 -9.51
CA GLN A 108 17.85 19.69 -9.65
C GLN A 108 16.75 20.64 -9.16
N GLU A 109 15.48 20.37 -9.50
CA GLU A 109 14.34 21.17 -9.03
C GLU A 109 14.17 21.04 -7.51
N ARG A 110 14.33 19.84 -6.95
CA ARG A 110 14.37 19.64 -5.50
C ARG A 110 15.48 20.45 -4.85
N ASN A 111 16.69 20.47 -5.39
CA ASN A 111 17.81 21.22 -4.81
C ASN A 111 17.59 22.74 -4.90
N LYS A 112 16.92 23.22 -5.95
CA LYS A 112 16.58 24.66 -6.11
C LYS A 112 15.49 25.11 -5.13
N VAL A 113 14.52 24.24 -4.83
CA VAL A 113 13.30 24.60 -4.07
C VAL A 113 13.36 24.16 -2.60
N GLY A 114 14.04 23.05 -2.32
CA GLY A 114 13.92 22.24 -1.10
C GLY A 114 14.53 22.88 0.15
N ALA A 115 15.58 23.69 0.02
CA ALA A 115 16.32 24.25 1.16
C ALA A 115 15.49 25.18 2.08
N LYS A 116 14.29 25.62 1.66
CA LYS A 116 13.40 26.47 2.48
C LYS A 116 12.01 25.87 2.72
N ARG A 117 11.69 24.73 2.10
CA ARG A 117 10.29 24.26 1.96
C ARG A 117 10.07 22.80 2.34
N GLY A 118 11.12 21.96 2.38
CA GLY A 118 10.98 20.55 2.73
C GLY A 118 10.71 20.39 4.23
N LYS A 119 9.52 19.88 4.59
CA LYS A 119 9.19 19.45 5.96
C LYS A 119 8.40 18.15 6.00
N VAL A 120 8.34 17.39 4.90
CA VAL A 120 7.66 16.10 4.89
C VAL A 120 8.65 15.00 5.21
N ALA A 121 8.34 14.22 6.25
CA ALA A 121 8.97 12.94 6.49
C ALA A 121 8.05 11.84 5.95
N TRP A 122 8.49 11.11 4.92
CA TRP A 122 7.71 9.96 4.44
C TRP A 122 7.69 8.86 5.47
N LEU A 123 6.51 8.32 5.76
CA LEU A 123 6.33 7.07 6.46
C LEU A 123 6.06 5.98 5.42
N MET A 124 7.14 5.34 4.96
CA MET A 124 7.13 4.35 3.89
C MET A 124 6.99 2.95 4.48
N SER A 125 6.03 2.18 3.96
CA SER A 125 6.01 0.74 4.21
C SER A 125 5.29 0.00 3.09
N PHE A 126 5.71 -1.24 2.84
CA PHE A 126 4.86 -2.18 2.13
C PHE A 126 3.53 -2.33 2.90
N PRO A 127 2.37 -2.42 2.24
CA PRO A 127 1.09 -2.38 2.92
C PRO A 127 0.96 -3.37 4.08
N ASN A 128 0.20 -2.99 5.11
CA ASN A 128 -0.01 -3.77 6.33
C ASN A 128 1.25 -4.01 7.19
N SER A 129 2.27 -3.17 7.07
CA SER A 129 3.50 -3.25 7.89
C SER A 129 3.52 -2.34 9.13
N GLY A 130 2.41 -1.71 9.49
CA GLY A 130 2.30 -0.97 10.77
C GLY A 130 2.17 0.56 10.67
N THR A 131 2.11 1.14 9.48
CA THR A 131 2.01 2.62 9.29
C THR A 131 0.89 3.27 10.09
N SER A 132 -0.26 2.61 10.23
CA SER A 132 -1.39 3.13 11.01
C SER A 132 -1.08 3.21 12.50
N PHE A 133 -0.34 2.22 13.03
CA PHE A 133 0.08 2.23 14.43
C PHE A 133 1.17 3.28 14.65
N THR A 134 2.18 3.35 13.77
CA THR A 134 3.25 4.35 13.86
C THR A 134 2.69 5.77 13.80
N SER A 135 1.73 6.03 12.91
CA SER A 135 1.09 7.34 12.84
C SER A 135 0.28 7.65 14.10
N LEU A 136 -0.44 6.69 14.68
CA LEU A 136 -1.12 6.87 15.95
C LEU A 136 -0.13 7.14 17.08
N LEU A 137 0.95 6.38 17.15
CA LEU A 137 2.00 6.48 18.16
C LEU A 137 2.62 7.88 18.17
N VAL A 138 3.04 8.38 17.01
CA VAL A 138 3.61 9.74 16.89
C VAL A 138 2.61 10.80 17.31
N ARG A 139 1.35 10.68 16.85
CA ARG A 139 0.30 11.65 17.20
C ARG A 139 -0.01 11.70 18.69
N VAL A 140 -0.10 10.54 19.34
CA VAL A 140 -0.34 10.47 20.79
C VAL A 140 0.87 11.01 21.54
N ALA A 141 2.08 10.56 21.19
CA ALA A 141 3.29 10.91 21.94
C ALA A 141 3.68 12.39 21.85
N SER A 142 3.36 13.07 20.74
CA SER A 142 3.78 14.47 20.48
C SER A 142 2.62 15.47 20.41
N SER A 143 1.38 15.02 20.66
CA SER A 143 0.14 15.77 20.41
C SER A 143 0.00 16.38 18.99
N SER A 144 0.91 16.07 18.08
CA SER A 144 1.00 16.68 16.76
C SER A 144 0.22 15.89 15.73
N THR A 145 -0.46 16.57 14.80
CA THR A 145 -1.15 15.90 13.69
C THR A 145 -0.16 15.28 12.70
N ALA A 146 -0.67 14.41 11.83
CA ALA A 146 0.11 13.76 10.79
C ALA A 146 -0.64 13.85 9.45
N ALA A 147 0.06 13.53 8.37
CA ALA A 147 -0.44 13.63 7.00
C ALA A 147 -0.45 12.29 6.27
N THR A 148 -1.06 12.27 5.09
CA THR A 148 -1.15 11.10 4.21
C THR A 148 -1.22 11.52 2.75
N ASN A 149 -0.68 10.70 1.85
CA ASN A 149 -0.93 10.83 0.41
C ASN A 149 -2.38 10.42 0.04
N TYR A 150 -3.12 9.80 0.96
CA TYR A 150 -4.43 9.21 0.70
C TYR A 150 -5.56 10.03 1.35
N GLY A 151 -5.94 11.14 0.72
CA GLY A 151 -7.05 12.02 1.11
C GLY A 151 -8.40 11.34 1.35
N MET A 152 -8.61 10.12 0.86
CA MET A 152 -9.79 9.33 1.22
C MET A 152 -9.80 8.90 2.70
N GLU A 153 -8.63 8.79 3.31
CA GLU A 153 -8.41 8.48 4.74
C GLU A 153 -8.53 9.72 5.64
N THR A 154 -8.62 10.93 5.07
CA THR A 154 -8.60 12.19 5.83
C THR A 154 -9.99 12.67 6.19
N ARG A 155 -10.07 13.53 7.21
CA ARG A 155 -11.19 14.46 7.36
C ARG A 155 -11.16 15.50 6.23
N VAL A 156 -12.30 16.13 5.99
CA VAL A 156 -12.45 17.19 4.99
C VAL A 156 -12.48 18.56 5.66
N GLY A 157 -12.06 19.59 4.95
CA GLY A 157 -12.22 20.99 5.36
C GLY A 157 -13.66 21.48 5.15
N ALA A 158 -13.87 22.79 5.36
CA ALA A 158 -15.16 23.45 5.20
C ALA A 158 -15.74 23.32 3.77
N ASP A 159 -14.85 23.22 2.77
CA ASP A 159 -15.20 23.02 1.36
C ASP A 159 -15.56 21.56 1.00
N GLY A 160 -15.49 20.63 1.96
CA GLY A 160 -15.70 19.21 1.72
C GLY A 160 -14.56 18.53 0.98
N MET A 161 -13.38 19.15 0.85
CA MET A 161 -12.20 18.56 0.22
C MET A 161 -11.13 18.15 1.24
N SER A 162 -10.20 17.30 0.82
CA SER A 162 -9.00 17.02 1.63
C SER A 162 -8.16 18.29 1.79
N VAL A 163 -7.76 18.60 3.02
CA VAL A 163 -6.96 19.81 3.33
C VAL A 163 -5.48 19.54 3.07
N PRO A 164 -4.83 20.23 2.09
CA PRO A 164 -3.42 20.04 1.82
C PRO A 164 -2.56 20.55 2.99
N ILE A 165 -1.38 19.98 3.19
CA ILE A 165 -0.45 20.46 4.22
C ILE A 165 0.14 21.84 3.89
N TYR A 166 0.15 22.21 2.62
CA TYR A 166 0.66 23.48 2.12
C TYR A 166 -0.30 24.07 1.10
N ASP A 167 -0.59 25.37 1.22
CA ASP A 167 -1.47 26.09 0.29
C ASP A 167 -0.93 26.08 -1.16
N TRP A 168 0.39 26.05 -1.31
CA TRP A 168 1.05 26.01 -2.62
C TRP A 168 1.09 24.60 -3.23
N SER A 169 0.77 23.56 -2.46
CA SER A 169 0.75 22.16 -2.89
C SER A 169 -0.65 21.56 -2.70
N VAL A 170 -1.62 22.12 -3.42
CA VAL A 170 -3.04 21.67 -3.40
C VAL A 170 -3.24 20.21 -3.82
N GLU A 171 -2.25 19.64 -4.49
CA GLU A 171 -2.20 18.24 -4.95
C GLU A 171 -1.57 17.31 -3.89
N GLY A 172 -1.36 17.81 -2.67
CA GLY A 172 -1.01 17.03 -1.49
C GLY A 172 0.42 17.26 -0.98
N PRO A 173 0.84 16.50 0.05
CA PRO A 173 0.03 15.56 0.84
C PRO A 173 -1.04 16.27 1.70
N TYR A 174 -1.88 15.49 2.39
CA TYR A 174 -3.08 16.01 3.08
C TYR A 174 -3.06 15.72 4.58
N TRP A 175 -3.56 16.65 5.40
CA TRP A 175 -3.73 16.43 6.84
C TRP A 175 -4.71 15.31 7.12
N MET A 176 -4.36 14.34 7.98
CA MET A 176 -5.31 13.31 8.41
C MET A 176 -6.40 13.89 9.31
N HIS A 177 -5.98 14.79 10.21
CA HIS A 177 -6.84 15.55 11.12
C HIS A 177 -6.46 17.02 10.93
N PRO A 178 -7.10 17.74 10.00
CA PRO A 178 -6.84 19.16 9.83
C PRO A 178 -7.20 19.88 11.15
N PRO A 179 -6.47 20.95 11.51
CA PRO A 179 -6.88 21.80 12.61
C PRO A 179 -8.31 22.27 12.34
N SER A 180 -9.14 22.32 13.39
CA SER A 180 -10.42 23.03 13.27
C SER A 180 -10.07 24.46 12.86
N GLU A 181 -10.72 24.96 11.81
CA GLU A 181 -10.83 26.41 11.65
C GLU A 181 -11.48 26.87 12.96
N GLU A 182 -10.67 27.44 13.87
CA GLU A 182 -11.23 28.16 15.00
C GLU A 182 -12.13 29.18 14.34
N GLU A 183 -13.45 28.96 14.46
CA GLU A 183 -14.41 30.00 14.13
C GLU A 183 -13.91 31.18 14.97
N GLU A 184 -13.29 32.16 14.32
CA GLU A 184 -12.95 33.43 14.95
C GLU A 184 -14.29 33.94 15.44
N ASP A 185 -14.58 33.61 16.70
CA ASP A 185 -15.85 33.86 17.35
C ASP A 185 -15.91 35.38 17.44
N GLY A 186 -16.49 35.95 16.39
CA GLY A 186 -16.56 37.38 16.15
C GLY A 186 -17.28 37.95 17.35
N GLY A 187 -16.51 38.50 18.28
CA GLY A 187 -16.97 38.88 19.59
C GLY A 187 -18.12 39.87 19.49
N ASP A 188 -19.35 39.37 19.55
CA ASP A 188 -20.50 40.14 20.00
C ASP A 188 -20.82 39.73 21.44
N SER A 189 -20.07 40.39 22.33
CA SER A 189 -20.20 40.34 23.77
C SER A 189 -21.52 40.97 24.23
N SER A 190 -22.67 40.32 23.99
CA SER A 190 -23.94 40.81 24.57
C SER A 190 -25.10 39.79 24.60
N SER A 191 -24.90 38.53 25.01
CA SER A 191 -26.05 37.67 25.33
C SER A 191 -25.74 36.63 26.40
N SER A 192 -25.95 37.03 27.65
CA SER A 192 -25.98 36.17 28.83
C SER A 192 -27.17 35.21 28.78
N ARG A 193 -26.99 33.99 28.26
CA ARG A 193 -27.95 32.88 28.44
C ARG A 193 -27.29 31.71 29.18
N PRO A 194 -27.83 31.28 30.34
CA PRO A 194 -27.26 30.18 31.10
C PRO A 194 -27.56 28.84 30.40
N SER A 195 -26.56 28.28 29.72
CA SER A 195 -26.60 26.94 29.14
C SER A 195 -26.41 25.87 30.22
N LYS A 196 -27.36 24.93 30.27
CA LYS A 196 -27.38 23.78 31.20
C LYS A 196 -26.16 22.90 30.96
N LYS A 197 -25.35 22.70 32.01
CA LYS A 197 -24.28 21.68 32.10
C LYS A 197 -24.84 20.29 31.75
N GLN A 198 -24.59 19.81 30.54
CA GLN A 198 -24.65 18.38 30.25
C GLN A 198 -23.35 17.76 30.76
N LYS A 199 -23.49 16.91 31.78
CA LYS A 199 -22.43 16.16 32.43
C LYS A 199 -22.54 14.72 31.93
N GLY A 200 -21.69 14.30 31.01
CA GLY A 200 -21.69 12.93 30.52
C GLY A 200 -20.71 12.70 29.37
N ASP A 201 -19.56 12.13 29.73
CA ASP A 201 -18.57 11.51 28.85
C ASP A 201 -17.70 12.43 27.99
N SER A 202 -16.88 13.24 28.66
CA SER A 202 -15.77 13.98 28.06
C SER A 202 -14.58 13.04 27.80
N THR A 203 -14.69 12.16 26.81
CA THR A 203 -13.48 11.81 26.05
C THR A 203 -13.11 13.08 25.28
N SER A 204 -12.34 13.94 25.95
CA SER A 204 -11.77 15.16 25.38
C SER A 204 -11.12 14.79 24.05
N SER A 205 -11.78 15.11 22.95
CA SER A 205 -11.21 15.06 21.62
C SER A 205 -10.15 16.15 21.59
N ARG A 206 -8.97 15.89 22.17
CA ARG A 206 -7.80 16.75 22.04
C ARG A 206 -7.59 16.97 20.54
N SER A 207 -7.77 18.21 20.11
CA SER A 207 -7.36 18.65 18.79
C SER A 207 -5.85 18.40 18.71
N ASN A 208 -5.42 17.65 17.69
CA ASN A 208 -3.99 17.45 17.50
C ASN A 208 -3.46 18.79 16.96
N GLU A 209 -2.38 19.31 17.54
CA GLU A 209 -1.79 20.58 17.13
C GLU A 209 -1.02 20.42 15.82
N LEU A 210 -0.78 21.53 15.13
CA LEU A 210 0.11 21.53 13.99
C LEU A 210 1.55 21.30 14.47
N PRO A 211 2.34 20.42 13.80
CA PRO A 211 3.74 20.25 14.15
C PRO A 211 4.49 21.60 14.11
N PRO A 212 5.44 21.86 15.03
CA PRO A 212 6.24 23.08 15.04
C PRO A 212 6.92 23.33 13.69
N PRO A 213 7.17 24.58 13.28
CA PRO A 213 7.81 24.87 12.00
C PRO A 213 9.20 24.26 11.80
N SER A 214 9.91 23.89 12.88
CA SER A 214 11.21 23.21 12.85
C SER A 214 11.11 21.68 12.66
N SER A 215 9.91 21.13 12.77
CA SER A 215 9.64 19.70 12.74
C SER A 215 9.23 19.19 11.37
N SER A 216 9.43 17.89 11.17
CA SER A 216 8.98 17.17 9.99
C SER A 216 7.57 16.61 10.20
N ILE A 217 6.69 16.87 9.24
CA ILE A 217 5.34 16.32 9.18
C ILE A 217 5.40 14.87 8.70
N LEU A 218 5.13 13.94 9.61
CA LEU A 218 5.02 12.53 9.29
C LEU A 218 3.89 12.29 8.28
N THR A 219 4.23 11.78 7.09
CA THR A 219 3.31 11.62 5.97
C THR A 219 3.28 10.19 5.48
N LYS A 220 2.15 9.51 5.64
CA LYS A 220 1.95 8.13 5.18
C LYS A 220 1.99 8.02 3.64
N THR A 221 2.85 7.12 3.15
CA THR A 221 2.85 6.67 1.75
C THR A 221 3.21 5.19 1.65
N HIS A 222 2.65 4.52 0.66
CA HIS A 222 2.96 3.14 0.29
C HIS A 222 3.59 3.06 -1.10
N CYS A 223 3.83 4.20 -1.76
CA CYS A 223 4.35 4.26 -3.13
C CYS A 223 3.56 3.37 -4.11
N GLY A 224 4.25 2.85 -5.12
CA GLY A 224 3.74 1.95 -6.17
C GLY A 224 3.85 0.47 -5.81
N GLY A 225 3.63 -0.40 -6.80
CA GLY A 225 3.97 -1.83 -6.72
C GLY A 225 3.22 -2.68 -5.68
N ARG A 226 2.05 -2.23 -5.24
CA ARG A 226 1.42 -2.74 -4.00
C ARG A 226 0.02 -3.32 -4.14
N CYS A 227 -0.51 -3.42 -5.36
CA CYS A 227 -1.84 -3.97 -5.57
C CYS A 227 -1.91 -5.43 -5.06
N ALA A 228 -3.09 -5.82 -4.60
CA ALA A 228 -3.39 -7.19 -4.20
C ALA A 228 -4.09 -7.90 -5.36
N SER A 229 -3.76 -9.17 -5.59
CA SER A 229 -4.40 -10.02 -6.62
C SER A 229 -4.40 -9.36 -8.01
N CYS A 230 -3.27 -8.79 -8.39
CA CYS A 230 -3.07 -8.12 -9.67
C CYS A 230 -1.93 -8.77 -10.46
N PRO A 231 -2.00 -8.76 -11.80
CA PRO A 231 -0.93 -9.26 -12.63
C PRO A 231 0.34 -8.40 -12.51
N PRO A 232 1.51 -8.98 -12.84
CA PRO A 232 2.82 -8.33 -12.79
C PRO A 232 2.91 -6.95 -13.41
N ASP A 233 2.32 -6.74 -14.59
CA ASP A 233 2.29 -5.43 -15.27
C ASP A 233 1.68 -4.30 -14.42
N LYS A 234 0.91 -4.63 -13.37
CA LYS A 234 0.29 -3.67 -12.45
C LYS A 234 1.09 -3.38 -11.19
N TYR A 235 2.09 -4.19 -10.87
CA TYR A 235 2.90 -3.99 -9.66
C TYR A 235 4.41 -3.93 -9.92
N LEU A 236 4.87 -4.25 -11.13
CA LEU A 236 6.26 -4.06 -11.51
C LEU A 236 6.55 -2.58 -11.69
N GLU A 237 7.54 -2.11 -10.95
CA GLU A 237 7.93 -0.71 -10.95
C GLU A 237 9.43 -0.59 -11.30
N THR A 238 9.75 0.46 -12.04
CA THR A 238 11.12 0.97 -12.18
C THR A 238 11.40 1.95 -11.04
N ILE A 239 12.66 2.36 -10.82
CA ILE A 239 12.97 3.39 -9.81
C ILE A 239 12.19 4.70 -10.09
N PRO A 240 12.15 5.24 -11.34
CA PRO A 240 11.37 6.44 -11.64
C PRO A 240 9.87 6.26 -11.41
N SER A 241 9.26 5.16 -11.87
CA SER A 241 7.82 4.94 -11.69
C SER A 241 7.47 4.74 -10.21
N PHE A 242 8.32 4.06 -9.44
CA PHE A 242 8.15 3.91 -8.00
C PHE A 242 8.20 5.24 -7.27
N LEU A 243 9.19 6.10 -7.57
CA LEU A 243 9.29 7.45 -7.01
C LEU A 243 8.07 8.29 -7.36
N GLN A 244 7.66 8.27 -8.63
CA GLN A 244 6.45 8.98 -9.07
C GLN A 244 5.23 8.53 -8.27
N MET A 245 5.13 7.23 -7.96
CA MET A 245 4.06 6.69 -7.13
C MET A 245 4.21 7.05 -5.64
N CYS A 246 5.43 7.24 -5.12
CA CYS A 246 5.66 7.81 -3.78
C CYS A 246 5.17 9.26 -3.66
N LEU A 247 5.26 10.02 -4.74
CA LEU A 247 4.79 11.42 -4.86
C LEU A 247 3.32 11.54 -5.26
N SER A 248 2.68 10.41 -5.56
CA SER A 248 1.30 10.35 -6.00
C SER A 248 0.36 9.95 -4.86
N GLY A 249 -0.87 10.39 -4.99
CA GLY A 249 -1.89 10.21 -3.97
C GLY A 249 -3.29 10.32 -4.53
N SER A 250 -4.21 10.65 -3.64
CA SER A 250 -5.55 11.04 -4.05
C SER A 250 -6.18 12.01 -3.07
N ARG A 251 -6.92 13.00 -3.54
CA ARG A 251 -7.79 13.82 -2.69
C ARG A 251 -9.25 13.41 -2.77
N LYS A 252 -9.95 13.70 -1.68
CA LYS A 252 -11.39 13.60 -1.57
C LYS A 252 -12.01 14.87 -2.17
N VAL A 253 -12.93 14.71 -3.13
CA VAL A 253 -13.63 15.82 -3.79
C VAL A 253 -15.14 15.54 -3.74
N PRO A 254 -15.99 16.52 -3.40
CA PRO A 254 -17.44 16.36 -3.49
C PRO A 254 -17.88 15.88 -4.87
N SER A 255 -18.80 14.92 -4.90
CA SER A 255 -19.41 14.41 -6.11
C SER A 255 -20.70 15.18 -6.38
N ASN A 256 -20.77 15.89 -7.51
CA ASN A 256 -21.99 16.59 -7.97
C ASN A 256 -23.14 15.63 -8.36
N LYS A 257 -22.95 14.31 -8.22
CA LYS A 257 -24.01 13.35 -8.49
C LYS A 257 -25.00 13.42 -7.34
N GLU A 258 -26.12 14.12 -7.56
CA GLU A 258 -27.31 13.98 -6.73
C GLU A 258 -27.64 12.49 -6.65
N ARG A 259 -27.65 11.94 -5.44
CA ARG A 259 -28.10 10.58 -5.24
C ARG A 259 -29.58 10.58 -5.63
N PRO A 260 -30.03 9.66 -6.50
CA PRO A 260 -31.46 9.47 -6.71
C PRO A 260 -32.11 9.31 -5.33
N PRO A 261 -33.22 10.02 -5.03
CA PRO A 261 -33.84 9.98 -3.72
C PRO A 261 -34.14 8.52 -3.36
N ASP A 262 -33.42 8.00 -2.36
CA ASP A 262 -33.64 6.66 -1.87
C ASP A 262 -34.99 6.64 -1.14
N LYS A 263 -36.00 6.06 -1.80
CA LYS A 263 -37.39 6.06 -1.33
C LYS A 263 -37.58 5.36 0.02
N THR A 264 -36.54 4.70 0.54
CA THR A 264 -36.64 3.82 1.70
C THR A 264 -36.14 4.42 3.02
N THR A 265 -35.47 5.57 3.02
CA THR A 265 -34.91 6.15 4.25
C THR A 265 -35.38 7.59 4.49
N LYS A 266 -36.29 7.77 5.47
CA LYS A 266 -36.78 9.08 5.96
C LYS A 266 -35.75 9.86 6.80
N SER A 267 -34.45 9.59 6.63
CA SER A 267 -33.40 10.34 7.33
C SER A 267 -32.88 11.46 6.43
N SER A 268 -33.17 12.70 6.81
CA SER A 268 -32.87 13.93 6.07
C SER A 268 -31.40 14.38 6.12
N SER A 269 -30.48 13.53 6.57
CA SER A 269 -29.04 13.83 6.51
C SER A 269 -28.51 13.48 5.13
N SER A 270 -28.43 14.47 4.23
CA SER A 270 -27.78 14.35 2.93
C SER A 270 -26.29 14.03 3.11
N SER A 271 -25.95 12.74 3.17
CA SER A 271 -24.56 12.31 3.20
C SER A 271 -23.87 12.75 1.91
N ILE A 272 -22.96 13.73 2.00
CA ILE A 272 -22.16 14.19 0.85
C ILE A 272 -21.41 12.98 0.30
N GLN A 273 -21.59 12.71 -1.00
CA GLN A 273 -20.81 11.69 -1.69
C GLN A 273 -19.48 12.28 -2.13
N TYR A 274 -18.41 11.51 -1.97
CA TYR A 274 -17.08 11.92 -2.39
C TYR A 274 -16.56 11.04 -3.52
N LYS A 275 -15.85 11.66 -4.46
CA LYS A 275 -15.06 10.98 -5.48
C LYS A 275 -13.57 11.11 -5.17
N LYS A 276 -12.80 10.11 -5.60
CA LYS A 276 -11.35 10.09 -5.52
C LYS A 276 -10.78 10.83 -6.74
N HIS A 277 -9.96 11.85 -6.52
CA HIS A 277 -9.19 12.55 -7.56
C HIS A 277 -7.72 12.21 -7.38
N TYR A 278 -7.06 11.69 -8.43
CA TYR A 278 -5.63 11.33 -8.38
C TYR A 278 -4.77 12.57 -8.61
N VAL A 279 -3.69 12.65 -7.85
CA VAL A 279 -2.89 13.86 -7.69
C VAL A 279 -1.42 13.49 -7.51
N THR A 280 -0.53 14.43 -7.81
CA THR A 280 0.91 14.28 -7.62
C THR A 280 1.44 15.60 -7.08
N TYR A 281 2.26 15.54 -6.04
CA TYR A 281 2.92 16.71 -5.46
C TYR A 281 4.41 16.77 -5.77
N HIS A 282 4.98 17.95 -5.58
CA HIS A 282 6.36 18.23 -5.96
C HIS A 282 7.37 17.56 -4.99
N PRO A 283 8.43 16.88 -5.49
CA PRO A 283 9.38 16.15 -4.63
C PRO A 283 10.13 17.01 -3.60
N ALA A 284 10.29 18.31 -3.88
CA ALA A 284 10.92 19.26 -2.96
C ALA A 284 10.24 19.40 -1.57
N VAL A 285 9.02 18.89 -1.36
CA VAL A 285 8.41 18.88 -0.03
C VAL A 285 9.03 17.85 0.91
N VAL A 286 9.67 16.82 0.36
CA VAL A 286 10.13 15.65 1.09
C VAL A 286 11.59 15.81 1.49
N GLU A 287 11.88 15.65 2.77
CA GLU A 287 13.21 15.86 3.33
C GLU A 287 13.85 14.60 3.94
N ARG A 288 13.05 13.72 4.54
CA ARG A 288 13.53 12.49 5.18
C ARG A 288 12.50 11.36 5.08
N ALA A 289 12.90 10.14 5.40
CA ALA A 289 12.01 8.98 5.37
C ALA A 289 12.14 8.12 6.63
N ILE A 290 11.03 7.53 7.05
CA ILE A 290 10.96 6.42 7.99
C ILE A 290 10.52 5.22 7.16
N HIS A 291 11.36 4.18 7.11
CA HIS A 291 11.10 2.97 6.35
C HIS A 291 10.77 1.84 7.33
N ILE A 292 9.52 1.38 7.35
CA ILE A 292 9.09 0.27 8.21
C ILE A 292 9.25 -1.06 7.48
N ILE A 293 9.94 -1.98 8.12
CA ILE A 293 10.14 -3.36 7.67
C ILE A 293 9.42 -4.27 8.65
N ARG A 294 8.57 -5.15 8.14
CA ARG A 294 7.87 -6.18 8.93
C ARG A 294 8.29 -7.53 8.42
N ASN A 295 8.43 -8.53 9.30
CA ASN A 295 8.68 -9.91 8.88
C ASN A 295 7.83 -10.28 7.63
N PRO A 296 8.47 -10.70 6.50
CA PRO A 296 7.78 -10.96 5.24
C PRO A 296 6.68 -12.01 5.39
N PHE A 297 6.92 -13.07 6.17
CA PHE A 297 5.95 -14.14 6.40
C PHE A 297 4.69 -13.59 7.11
N ASP A 298 4.89 -12.80 8.16
CA ASP A 298 3.79 -12.20 8.92
C ASP A 298 3.06 -11.11 8.11
N ASN A 299 3.80 -10.37 7.28
CA ASN A 299 3.21 -9.33 6.45
C ASN A 299 2.28 -9.93 5.39
N LEU A 300 2.69 -11.00 4.70
CA LEU A 300 1.87 -11.68 3.70
C LEU A 300 0.55 -12.21 4.29
N VAL A 301 0.62 -12.87 5.44
CA VAL A 301 -0.58 -13.36 6.13
C VAL A 301 -1.46 -12.19 6.59
N SER A 302 -0.84 -11.12 7.09
CA SER A 302 -1.57 -9.90 7.44
C SER A 302 -2.25 -9.24 6.25
N ARG A 303 -1.66 -9.30 5.04
CA ARG A 303 -2.27 -8.80 3.79
C ARG A 303 -3.47 -9.66 3.40
N PHE A 304 -3.36 -10.98 3.46
CA PHE A 304 -4.49 -11.88 3.24
C PHE A 304 -5.69 -11.57 4.15
N HIS A 305 -5.45 -11.43 5.45
CA HIS A 305 -6.51 -11.06 6.39
C HIS A 305 -7.06 -9.64 6.16
N HIS A 306 -6.25 -8.73 5.63
CA HIS A 306 -6.72 -7.42 5.22
C HIS A 306 -7.71 -7.53 4.05
N GLU A 307 -7.36 -8.30 3.01
CA GLU A 307 -8.24 -8.55 1.87
C GLU A 307 -9.56 -9.21 2.34
N GLN A 308 -9.50 -10.22 3.20
CA GLN A 308 -10.68 -10.80 3.87
C GLN A 308 -11.60 -9.73 4.46
N LYS A 309 -11.03 -8.81 5.24
CA LYS A 309 -11.79 -7.73 5.87
C LYS A 309 -12.41 -6.79 4.84
N GLU A 310 -11.67 -6.42 3.79
CA GLU A 310 -12.14 -5.52 2.75
C GLU A 310 -13.23 -6.14 1.87
N TYR A 311 -13.13 -7.42 1.52
CA TYR A 311 -14.16 -8.14 0.77
C TYR A 311 -15.43 -8.36 1.59
N LYS A 312 -15.31 -8.66 2.91
CA LYS A 312 -16.45 -8.73 3.84
C LYS A 312 -17.19 -7.40 3.93
N LYS A 313 -16.47 -6.28 4.10
CA LYS A 313 -17.08 -4.93 4.13
C LYS A 313 -17.85 -4.60 2.86
N LYS A 314 -17.41 -5.12 1.70
CA LYS A 314 -18.05 -4.91 0.39
C LYS A 314 -19.16 -5.92 0.09
N ASN A 315 -19.51 -6.80 1.05
CA ASN A 315 -20.48 -7.88 0.89
C ASN A 315 -20.21 -8.78 -0.32
N ARG A 316 -18.92 -9.02 -0.64
CA ARG A 316 -18.49 -9.90 -1.74
C ARG A 316 -18.25 -11.31 -1.20
N THR A 317 -19.34 -12.02 -0.91
CA THR A 317 -19.28 -13.34 -0.27
C THR A 317 -18.52 -14.37 -1.11
N SER A 318 -18.64 -14.33 -2.45
CA SER A 318 -17.94 -15.29 -3.33
C SER A 318 -16.43 -15.36 -3.10
N TRP A 319 -15.77 -14.23 -2.82
CA TRP A 319 -14.34 -14.21 -2.52
C TRP A 319 -14.05 -14.78 -1.14
N THR A 320 -14.86 -14.42 -0.13
CA THR A 320 -14.67 -14.88 1.25
C THR A 320 -15.10 -16.33 1.48
N ASP A 321 -15.94 -16.86 0.61
CA ASP A 321 -16.32 -18.27 0.55
C ASP A 321 -15.23 -19.09 -0.15
N LEU A 322 -14.58 -18.51 -1.16
CA LEU A 322 -13.49 -19.14 -1.91
C LEU A 322 -12.23 -19.32 -1.07
N TYR A 323 -11.89 -18.29 -0.28
CA TYR A 323 -10.75 -18.29 0.62
C TYR A 323 -11.27 -18.20 2.06
N SER A 324 -11.16 -19.26 2.85
CA SER A 324 -11.50 -19.23 4.28
C SER A 324 -10.52 -18.35 5.06
N ASN A 325 -10.94 -17.76 6.19
CA ASN A 325 -10.07 -16.89 7.00
C ASN A 325 -9.15 -17.69 7.94
N ASP A 326 -8.42 -18.65 7.39
CA ASP A 326 -7.53 -19.60 8.08
C ASP A 326 -6.32 -19.97 7.18
N VAL A 327 -5.49 -20.94 7.62
CA VAL A 327 -4.32 -21.41 6.88
C VAL A 327 -4.69 -21.98 5.51
N ALA A 328 -5.75 -22.78 5.42
CA ALA A 328 -6.16 -23.41 4.17
C ALA A 328 -6.59 -22.38 3.11
N GLY A 329 -7.38 -21.39 3.51
CA GLY A 329 -7.79 -20.31 2.63
C GLY A 329 -6.63 -19.41 2.21
N PHE A 330 -5.65 -19.18 3.11
CA PHE A 330 -4.42 -18.48 2.76
C PHE A 330 -3.59 -19.23 1.70
N LYS A 331 -3.37 -20.54 1.89
CA LYS A 331 -2.63 -21.36 0.92
C LYS A 331 -3.28 -21.34 -0.45
N LYS A 332 -4.61 -21.47 -0.48
CA LYS A 332 -5.38 -21.38 -1.72
C LYS A 332 -5.24 -20.01 -2.38
N TRP A 333 -5.33 -18.93 -1.61
CA TRP A 333 -5.12 -17.58 -2.12
C TRP A 333 -3.73 -17.40 -2.73
N CYS A 334 -2.68 -17.93 -2.09
CA CYS A 334 -1.34 -17.88 -2.67
C CYS A 334 -1.24 -18.62 -3.99
N VAL A 335 -1.79 -19.84 -4.10
CA VAL A 335 -1.78 -20.61 -5.35
C VAL A 335 -2.44 -19.83 -6.49
N ASP A 336 -3.58 -19.19 -6.21
CA ASP A 336 -4.31 -18.42 -7.23
C ASP A 336 -3.55 -17.13 -7.64
N VAL A 337 -2.89 -16.46 -6.69
CA VAL A 337 -2.05 -15.28 -6.98
C VAL A 337 -0.79 -15.65 -7.75
N ASP A 338 -0.16 -16.77 -7.41
CA ASP A 338 1.03 -17.31 -8.07
C ASP A 338 0.69 -17.73 -9.51
N SER A 339 -0.42 -18.47 -9.69
CA SER A 339 -0.91 -18.88 -11.03
C SER A 339 -1.17 -17.67 -11.93
N MET A 340 -1.74 -16.60 -11.39
CA MET A 340 -1.95 -15.34 -12.12
C MET A 340 -0.64 -14.67 -12.54
N ALA A 341 0.38 -14.73 -11.69
CA ALA A 341 1.68 -14.16 -11.98
C ALA A 341 2.41 -14.96 -13.07
N GLU A 342 2.39 -16.29 -12.99
CA GLU A 342 3.04 -17.18 -13.95
C GLU A 342 2.55 -16.98 -15.39
N ILE A 343 1.24 -16.79 -15.58
CA ILE A 343 0.64 -16.54 -16.91
C ILE A 343 1.24 -15.31 -17.58
N GLU A 344 1.61 -14.30 -16.80
CA GLU A 344 2.11 -13.02 -17.31
C GLU A 344 3.63 -12.93 -17.30
N PHE A 345 4.32 -13.73 -16.48
CA PHE A 345 5.77 -13.69 -16.32
C PHE A 345 6.54 -13.95 -17.62
N ASP A 346 5.98 -14.74 -18.53
CA ASP A 346 6.57 -15.00 -19.84
C ASP A 346 6.47 -13.79 -20.79
N ASN A 347 5.55 -12.86 -20.54
CA ASN A 347 5.31 -11.69 -21.39
C ASN A 347 6.04 -10.43 -20.89
N ILE A 348 6.78 -10.53 -19.79
CA ILE A 348 7.45 -9.38 -19.16
C ILE A 348 8.87 -9.24 -19.69
N ASP A 349 9.20 -8.03 -20.11
CA ASP A 349 10.59 -7.67 -20.31
C ASP A 349 11.28 -7.46 -18.96
N TRP A 350 11.77 -8.54 -18.36
CA TRP A 350 12.45 -8.50 -17.06
C TRP A 350 13.70 -7.62 -17.07
N LYS A 351 14.32 -7.42 -18.24
CA LYS A 351 15.49 -6.53 -18.37
C LYS A 351 15.10 -5.09 -18.10
N LEU A 352 13.89 -4.66 -18.52
CA LEU A 352 13.36 -3.33 -18.22
C LEU A 352 13.44 -3.04 -16.72
N TYR A 353 13.06 -4.04 -15.92
CA TYR A 353 13.04 -3.97 -14.47
C TYR A 353 14.38 -4.34 -13.84
N GLY A 354 15.44 -4.59 -14.62
CA GLY A 354 16.80 -4.91 -14.19
C GLY A 354 16.96 -6.34 -13.63
N TYR A 355 16.10 -7.28 -14.01
CA TYR A 355 16.20 -8.69 -13.64
C TYR A 355 16.67 -9.51 -14.84
N ASN A 356 17.41 -10.59 -14.59
CA ASN A 356 17.72 -11.57 -15.63
C ASN A 356 16.49 -12.49 -15.81
N PRO A 357 15.85 -12.53 -17.00
CA PRO A 357 14.66 -13.33 -17.24
C PRO A 357 14.84 -14.81 -16.90
N THR A 358 15.99 -15.39 -17.27
CA THR A 358 16.24 -16.82 -17.06
C THR A 358 16.43 -17.16 -15.59
N SER A 359 17.06 -16.27 -14.82
CA SER A 359 17.24 -16.47 -13.37
C SER A 359 15.89 -16.40 -12.67
N ILE A 360 15.13 -15.34 -12.90
CA ILE A 360 13.91 -15.09 -12.12
C ILE A 360 12.84 -16.17 -12.33
N LEU A 361 12.66 -16.64 -13.58
CA LEU A 361 11.70 -17.70 -13.92
C LEU A 361 12.05 -19.04 -13.28
N HIS A 362 13.35 -19.31 -13.11
CA HIS A 362 13.82 -20.50 -12.43
C HIS A 362 13.68 -20.37 -10.91
N ASP A 363 13.94 -19.17 -10.37
CA ASP A 363 14.09 -18.94 -8.93
C ASP A 363 12.79 -19.00 -8.13
N TYR A 364 11.61 -18.80 -8.74
CA TYR A 364 10.34 -18.91 -8.02
C TYR A 364 9.71 -20.31 -8.03
N ARG A 365 10.22 -21.25 -8.84
CA ARG A 365 9.64 -22.59 -8.94
C ARG A 365 9.72 -23.31 -7.60
N GLY A 366 8.58 -23.81 -7.13
CA GLY A 366 8.48 -24.49 -5.84
C GLY A 366 8.44 -23.57 -4.62
N VAL A 367 8.40 -22.25 -4.82
CA VAL A 367 8.22 -21.28 -3.73
C VAL A 367 6.73 -20.93 -3.61
N SER A 368 6.15 -21.29 -2.46
CA SER A 368 4.76 -20.97 -2.11
C SER A 368 4.59 -19.47 -1.92
N CYS A 369 3.53 -18.87 -2.49
CA CYS A 369 3.25 -17.43 -2.45
C CYS A 369 4.36 -16.57 -3.10
N HIS A 370 5.08 -17.09 -4.08
CA HIS A 370 6.25 -16.41 -4.65
C HIS A 370 5.92 -15.05 -5.23
N ALA A 371 4.73 -14.85 -5.81
CA ALA A 371 4.33 -13.58 -6.36
C ALA A 371 4.19 -12.50 -5.27
N GLU A 372 3.77 -12.85 -4.05
CA GLU A 372 3.72 -11.88 -2.94
C GLU A 372 5.12 -11.65 -2.33
N PHE A 373 5.97 -12.68 -2.22
CA PHE A 373 7.36 -12.51 -1.77
C PHE A 373 8.17 -11.64 -2.73
N PHE A 374 7.96 -11.81 -4.05
CA PHE A 374 8.56 -10.98 -5.06
C PHE A 374 8.13 -9.52 -4.91
N ARG A 375 6.81 -9.25 -4.78
CA ARG A 375 6.29 -7.89 -4.54
C ARG A 375 6.89 -7.26 -3.29
N TYR A 376 6.94 -8.02 -2.20
CA TYR A 376 7.52 -7.57 -0.93
C TYR A 376 9.00 -7.19 -1.11
N ALA A 377 9.82 -8.08 -1.65
CA ALA A 377 11.24 -7.84 -1.84
C ALA A 377 11.52 -6.69 -2.81
N GLN A 378 10.85 -6.67 -3.98
CA GLN A 378 10.95 -5.58 -4.95
C GLN A 378 10.62 -4.24 -4.32
N TRP A 379 9.52 -4.17 -3.56
CA TRP A 379 9.08 -2.92 -2.95
C TRP A 379 10.14 -2.36 -2.00
N HIS A 380 10.75 -3.21 -1.15
CA HIS A 380 11.81 -2.78 -0.23
C HIS A 380 13.10 -2.38 -0.96
N ILE A 381 13.47 -3.09 -2.03
CA ILE A 381 14.60 -2.71 -2.89
C ILE A 381 14.36 -1.33 -3.53
N LEU A 382 13.20 -1.11 -4.13
CA LEU A 382 12.86 0.16 -4.78
C LEU A 382 12.74 1.31 -3.78
N ALA A 383 12.17 1.06 -2.59
CA ALA A 383 12.10 2.05 -1.53
C ALA A 383 13.49 2.52 -1.12
N ASN A 384 14.46 1.60 -0.97
CA ASN A 384 15.85 1.94 -0.67
C ASN A 384 16.53 2.70 -1.82
N ASN A 385 16.38 2.22 -3.05
CA ASN A 385 16.96 2.90 -4.20
C ASN A 385 16.43 4.34 -4.35
N VAL A 386 15.15 4.58 -4.05
CA VAL A 386 14.56 5.92 -4.11
C VAL A 386 15.11 6.84 -3.02
N VAL A 387 15.24 6.37 -1.77
CA VAL A 387 15.80 7.22 -0.70
C VAL A 387 17.29 7.47 -0.88
N GLU A 388 18.04 6.52 -1.44
CA GLU A 388 19.44 6.69 -1.87
C GLU A 388 19.56 7.70 -3.01
N LEU A 389 18.74 7.56 -4.05
CA LEU A 389 18.68 8.50 -5.19
C LEU A 389 18.34 9.93 -4.74
N LEU A 390 17.49 10.07 -3.73
CA LEU A 390 17.15 11.36 -3.14
C LEU A 390 18.15 11.80 -2.06
N GLU A 391 19.19 11.04 -1.75
CA GLU A 391 20.16 11.35 -0.68
C GLU A 391 19.47 11.75 0.63
N MET A 392 18.35 11.09 0.94
CA MET A 392 17.51 11.45 2.09
C MET A 392 17.97 10.69 3.33
N PRO A 393 18.01 11.34 4.51
CA PRO A 393 18.14 10.63 5.77
C PRO A 393 16.98 9.64 5.94
N VAL A 394 17.30 8.42 6.38
CA VAL A 394 16.32 7.35 6.61
C VAL A 394 16.43 6.82 8.02
N LEU A 395 15.30 6.70 8.71
CA LEU A 395 15.16 5.91 9.93
C LEU A 395 14.51 4.57 9.57
N TYR A 396 15.28 3.48 9.66
CA TYR A 396 14.76 2.13 9.52
C TYR A 396 14.13 1.67 10.84
N VAL A 397 12.91 1.13 10.75
CA VAL A 397 12.14 0.63 11.89
C VAL A 397 11.68 -0.80 11.60
N HIS A 398 12.10 -1.75 12.42
CA HIS A 398 11.54 -3.10 12.36
C HIS A 398 10.25 -3.18 13.17
N TYR A 399 9.19 -3.73 12.59
CA TYR A 399 7.87 -3.82 13.20
C TYR A 399 7.89 -4.50 14.58
N GLU A 400 8.79 -5.46 14.78
CA GLU A 400 8.93 -6.21 16.02
C GLU A 400 9.54 -5.37 17.16
N GLU A 401 10.16 -4.22 16.86
CA GLU A 401 10.68 -3.28 17.87
C GLU A 401 9.56 -2.67 18.71
N TYR A 402 8.35 -2.50 18.17
CA TYR A 402 7.19 -2.01 18.94
C TYR A 402 6.86 -2.90 20.14
N ALA A 403 7.08 -4.22 20.03
CA ALA A 403 6.84 -5.14 21.13
C ALA A 403 8.00 -5.19 22.16
N LYS A 404 9.21 -4.83 21.72
CA LYS A 404 10.43 -4.94 22.53
C LYS A 404 10.71 -3.70 23.36
N ASP A 405 10.62 -2.53 22.73
CA ASP A 405 10.93 -1.24 23.34
C ASP A 405 10.14 -0.12 22.66
N ILE A 406 8.85 -0.02 22.97
CA ILE A 406 7.98 1.01 22.40
C ILE A 406 8.42 2.42 22.80
N ASN A 407 8.95 2.61 24.02
CA ASN A 407 9.38 3.93 24.50
C ASN A 407 10.62 4.41 23.74
N GLY A 408 11.70 3.61 23.75
CA GLY A 408 12.93 3.99 23.06
C GLY A 408 12.75 4.13 21.55
N LEU A 409 11.91 3.30 20.93
CA LEU A 409 11.55 3.47 19.52
C LEU A 409 10.76 4.76 19.27
N THR A 410 9.82 5.11 20.14
CA THR A 410 9.05 6.36 20.03
C THR A 410 9.98 7.56 20.12
N ASP A 411 10.88 7.59 21.11
CA ASP A 411 11.82 8.69 21.29
C ASP A 411 12.76 8.84 20.09
N ARG A 412 13.22 7.71 19.51
CA ARG A 412 14.00 7.72 18.25
C ARG A 412 13.22 8.31 17.08
N ILE A 413 11.95 7.94 16.92
CA ILE A 413 11.08 8.45 15.85
C ILE A 413 10.82 9.95 16.05
N LEU A 414 10.47 10.39 17.26
CA LEU A 414 10.19 11.79 17.56
C LEU A 414 11.44 12.66 17.36
N ASN A 415 12.59 12.23 17.86
CA ASN A 415 13.86 12.92 17.63
C ASN A 415 14.19 13.01 16.13
N PHE A 416 13.98 11.92 15.37
CA PHE A 416 14.17 11.94 13.92
C PHE A 416 13.21 12.88 13.19
N LEU A 417 12.07 13.21 13.77
CA LEU A 417 11.10 14.17 13.23
C LEU A 417 11.27 15.58 13.81
N ASN A 418 12.24 15.81 14.72
CA ASN A 418 12.38 17.02 15.53
C ASN A 418 11.06 17.39 16.26
N LEU A 419 10.41 16.39 16.86
CA LEU A 419 9.21 16.56 17.68
C LEU A 419 9.56 16.34 19.15
N ASP A 420 8.94 17.14 20.01
CA ASP A 420 9.00 16.94 21.45
C ASP A 420 7.99 15.87 21.88
N ARG A 421 8.32 15.15 22.95
CA ARG A 421 7.41 14.21 23.59
C ARG A 421 6.58 14.94 24.63
N GLU A 422 5.27 14.93 24.46
CA GLU A 422 4.31 15.55 25.37
C GLU A 422 3.60 14.53 26.26
N GLU A 423 3.42 13.29 25.77
CA GLU A 423 2.70 12.25 26.49
C GLU A 423 3.65 11.12 26.93
N GLU A 424 3.55 10.77 28.21
CA GLU A 424 4.28 9.64 28.78
C GLU A 424 3.59 8.30 28.45
N GLU A 425 2.25 8.26 28.51
CA GLU A 425 1.47 7.04 28.25
C GLU A 425 1.28 6.83 26.74
N LEU A 426 1.89 5.76 26.23
CA LEU A 426 1.85 5.39 24.81
C LEU A 426 0.72 4.39 24.52
N PRO A 427 0.16 4.39 23.29
CA PRO A 427 -0.84 3.41 22.91
C PRO A 427 -0.28 1.99 22.95
N THR A 428 -1.07 1.05 23.48
CA THR A 428 -0.68 -0.36 23.58
C THR A 428 -0.45 -0.96 22.19
N PHE A 429 0.73 -1.54 21.98
CA PHE A 429 1.02 -2.33 20.79
C PHE A 429 0.54 -3.77 20.97
N HIS A 430 -0.45 -4.16 20.17
CA HIS A 430 -0.93 -5.54 20.14
C HIS A 430 -0.29 -6.30 18.99
N SER A 431 0.84 -6.96 19.27
CA SER A 431 1.47 -7.84 18.30
C SER A 431 0.66 -9.10 18.02
N ASN A 432 -0.28 -9.47 18.92
CA ASN A 432 -1.11 -10.68 19.18
C ASN A 432 -1.45 -11.67 18.04
N LYS A 433 -0.62 -11.77 17.02
CA LYS A 433 -0.82 -12.62 15.85
C LYS A 433 0.47 -13.39 15.66
N ASP A 434 0.45 -14.62 16.15
CA ASP A 434 1.43 -15.60 15.75
C ASP A 434 0.95 -16.18 14.40
N TYR A 435 1.75 -15.98 13.36
CA TYR A 435 1.50 -16.55 12.04
C TYR A 435 2.47 -17.70 11.73
N SER A 436 3.08 -18.29 12.76
CA SER A 436 4.02 -19.40 12.65
C SER A 436 3.48 -20.53 11.78
N GLU A 437 2.22 -20.92 11.97
CA GLU A 437 1.54 -22.04 11.30
C GLU A 437 1.22 -21.82 9.81
N TYR A 438 1.27 -20.59 9.30
CA TYR A 438 0.90 -20.29 7.91
C TYR A 438 1.96 -20.69 6.90
N PHE A 439 3.19 -20.96 7.35
CA PHE A 439 4.30 -21.42 6.52
C PHE A 439 5.09 -22.50 7.24
N THR A 440 5.32 -23.63 6.57
CA THR A 440 6.26 -24.64 7.08
C THR A 440 7.68 -24.10 7.08
N ARG A 441 8.58 -24.79 7.77
CA ARG A 441 10.00 -24.39 7.81
C ARG A 441 10.62 -24.42 6.42
N GLU A 442 10.27 -25.40 5.62
CA GLU A 442 10.72 -25.60 4.24
C GLU A 442 10.24 -24.44 3.35
N GLU A 443 8.96 -24.09 3.44
CA GLU A 443 8.42 -22.95 2.69
C GLU A 443 9.11 -21.64 3.06
N ARG A 444 9.38 -21.42 4.35
CA ARG A 444 10.13 -20.25 4.82
C ARG A 444 11.55 -20.22 4.27
N ALA A 445 12.24 -21.35 4.25
CA ALA A 445 13.58 -21.46 3.71
C ALA A 445 13.62 -21.16 2.21
N SER A 446 12.75 -21.80 1.43
CA SER A 446 12.66 -21.59 -0.02
C SER A 446 12.31 -20.14 -0.37
N ALA A 447 11.36 -19.54 0.34
CA ALA A 447 11.03 -18.12 0.17
C ALA A 447 12.18 -17.18 0.57
N SER A 448 12.93 -17.52 1.62
CA SER A 448 14.11 -16.74 2.04
C SER A 448 15.20 -16.76 0.99
N GLU A 449 15.50 -17.93 0.44
CA GLU A 449 16.47 -18.10 -0.64
C GLU A 449 16.02 -17.35 -1.91
N PHE A 450 14.73 -17.41 -2.26
CA PHE A 450 14.18 -16.64 -3.37
C PHE A 450 14.35 -15.13 -3.18
N MET A 451 13.94 -14.58 -2.03
CA MET A 451 14.11 -13.15 -1.72
C MET A 451 15.59 -12.74 -1.73
N ARG A 452 16.49 -13.59 -1.22
CA ARG A 452 17.94 -13.37 -1.26
C ARG A 452 18.45 -13.20 -2.68
N ARG A 453 18.07 -14.10 -3.60
CA ARG A 453 18.45 -14.00 -5.01
C ARG A 453 17.93 -12.73 -5.66
N LEU A 454 16.70 -12.31 -5.34
CA LEU A 454 16.14 -11.04 -5.85
C LEU A 454 16.94 -9.82 -5.38
N VAL A 455 17.34 -9.80 -4.11
CA VAL A 455 18.15 -8.71 -3.53
C VAL A 455 19.57 -8.72 -4.12
N ASP A 456 20.18 -9.89 -4.24
CA ASP A 456 21.53 -10.05 -4.77
C ASP A 456 21.60 -9.69 -6.26
N ALA A 457 20.58 -10.07 -7.05
CA ALA A 457 20.45 -9.65 -8.45
C ALA A 457 20.39 -8.13 -8.63
N LYS A 458 20.04 -7.39 -7.56
CA LYS A 458 19.98 -5.92 -7.55
C LYS A 458 21.20 -5.26 -6.96
N ASN A 459 22.14 -6.04 -6.41
CA ASN A 459 23.30 -5.54 -5.68
C ASN A 459 22.91 -4.52 -4.58
N SER A 460 21.73 -4.65 -3.97
CA SER A 460 21.24 -3.70 -2.96
C SER A 460 21.69 -4.13 -1.57
N HIS A 461 22.85 -3.62 -1.13
CA HIS A 461 23.42 -3.93 0.18
C HIS A 461 22.50 -3.57 1.34
N VAL A 462 21.83 -2.41 1.25
CA VAL A 462 20.88 -1.96 2.28
C VAL A 462 19.65 -2.87 2.32
N ALA A 463 19.06 -3.23 1.17
CA ALA A 463 17.94 -4.17 1.17
C ALA A 463 18.34 -5.54 1.74
N ARG A 464 19.57 -5.99 1.51
CA ARG A 464 20.11 -7.22 2.10
C ARG A 464 20.15 -7.13 3.62
N GLU A 465 20.77 -6.09 4.18
CA GLU A 465 20.86 -5.88 5.63
C GLU A 465 19.47 -5.86 6.31
N LEU A 466 18.50 -5.21 5.67
CA LEU A 466 17.15 -5.10 6.22
C LEU A 466 16.38 -6.42 6.19
N LEU A 467 16.55 -7.22 5.13
CA LEU A 467 15.76 -8.43 4.90
C LEU A 467 16.43 -9.70 5.42
N GLU A 468 17.77 -9.75 5.50
CA GLU A 468 18.52 -10.94 5.92
C GLU A 468 18.19 -11.39 7.34
N ARG A 469 17.82 -10.44 8.21
CA ARG A 469 17.34 -10.72 9.56
C ARG A 469 16.14 -11.68 9.58
N TYR A 470 15.33 -11.71 8.52
CA TYR A 470 14.14 -12.55 8.44
C TYR A 470 14.36 -13.85 7.63
N TRP A 471 15.55 -14.03 7.05
CA TRP A 471 15.83 -15.22 6.27
C TRP A 471 16.02 -16.42 7.18
N VAL A 472 15.35 -17.51 6.80
CA VAL A 472 15.48 -18.80 7.48
C VAL A 472 16.57 -19.60 6.78
N GLU A 473 17.71 -19.76 7.45
CA GLU A 473 18.74 -20.67 7.00
C GLU A 473 18.23 -22.11 7.10
N TYR A 474 18.44 -22.84 6.01
CA TYR A 474 18.08 -24.24 5.96
C TYR A 474 19.09 -25.01 5.12
N ASP A 475 19.53 -26.13 5.70
CA ASP A 475 20.39 -27.05 4.97
C ASP A 475 19.51 -27.87 4.03
N PHE A 476 19.35 -27.37 2.79
CA PHE A 476 18.61 -28.08 1.76
C PHE A 476 19.18 -29.47 1.44
N LYS A 477 20.47 -29.70 1.69
CA LYS A 477 21.07 -31.04 1.52
C LYS A 477 20.57 -31.98 2.62
N LYS A 478 20.51 -31.49 3.86
CA LYS A 478 19.92 -32.22 4.96
C LYS A 478 18.44 -32.51 4.72
N LEU A 479 17.68 -31.54 4.20
CA LEU A 479 16.27 -31.77 3.83
C LEU A 479 16.15 -32.82 2.73
N ALA A 480 16.90 -32.68 1.64
CA ALA A 480 16.86 -33.64 0.54
C ALA A 480 17.23 -35.06 1.01
N ALA A 481 18.15 -35.17 1.96
CA ALA A 481 18.49 -36.44 2.61
C ALA A 481 17.38 -36.97 3.53
N GLU A 482 16.66 -36.11 4.24
CA GLU A 482 15.59 -36.47 5.19
C GLU A 482 14.26 -36.79 4.51
N THR A 483 13.91 -36.12 3.41
CA THR A 483 12.63 -36.35 2.71
C THR A 483 12.68 -37.56 1.78
N GLY A 484 13.87 -38.10 1.50
CA GLY A 484 14.04 -39.31 0.67
C GLY A 484 13.37 -39.21 -0.70
N SER A 485 13.11 -37.99 -1.19
CA SER A 485 12.15 -37.73 -2.25
C SER A 485 12.82 -37.10 -3.47
N ILE A 486 13.10 -38.01 -4.42
CA ILE A 486 12.90 -37.92 -5.89
C ILE A 486 13.60 -36.74 -6.59
N GLU A 487 14.76 -37.04 -7.20
CA GLU A 487 15.29 -36.29 -8.36
C GLU A 487 14.31 -36.30 -9.55
#